data_AF-A0A7M7KW66-F1
#
_entry.id   AF-A0A7M7KW66-F1
#
_cell.length_a   1.000
_cell.length_b   1.000
_cell.length_c   1.000
_cell.angle_alpha   90.00
_cell.angle_beta   90.00
_cell.angle_gamma   90.00
#
_symmetry.space_group_name_H-M   'P 1'
#
loop_
_entity.id
_entity.type
_entity.pdbx_description
1 polymer ?
#
loop_
_entity_poly.entity_id
_entity_poly.type
_entity_poly.pdbx_seq_one_letter_code
_entity_poly.pdbx_strand_id
1 'polypeptide(L)'
;MNLTTRFAVLIFVLALVWHYSFGLLGGRNRAGSSREPKKNLHKTIVYTYGLTIAEVKREPFNGNITYCKLIELKTGDECTKILENVTAPIRHLCAKKMMNLIVQCMNSPNEGGVDNVGDDTGFLAGLISGIYPGTKWCGAGHRAKNYFDLGLEVELDKCCRAHDHCPIKVGPWALGFGGRNWAFYTISHCDCDTDFFNCLAEVDNQAADTIGVLYFNTMKVPCLRESPQVKLCPPATSSERCPTAHLQDMLVLNSFQPEYVFYEKNRTRPR
;
A
#
# COMPACT_ATOMS: atom_id res chain seq x y z
N MET A 1 -15.75 24.14 85.86
CA MET A 1 -14.43 23.76 86.39
C MET A 1 -14.04 22.39 85.87
N ASN A 2 -12.77 22.27 85.52
CA ASN A 2 -11.95 21.08 85.31
C ASN A 2 -12.01 20.33 83.97
N LEU A 3 -10.84 20.37 83.34
CA LEU A 3 -10.33 19.78 82.11
C LEU A 3 -10.40 18.24 82.04
N THR A 4 -10.99 17.59 83.05
CA THR A 4 -11.07 16.12 83.18
C THR A 4 -12.35 15.52 82.59
N THR A 5 -13.40 16.31 82.33
CA THR A 5 -14.65 15.83 81.69
C THR A 5 -14.61 15.89 80.15
N ARG A 6 -13.64 16.57 79.54
CA ARG A 6 -13.50 16.63 78.07
C ARG A 6 -12.73 15.45 77.47
N PHE A 7 -11.95 14.71 78.27
CA PHE A 7 -11.19 13.54 77.79
C PHE A 7 -11.99 12.23 77.82
N ALA A 8 -12.97 12.09 78.73
CA ALA A 8 -13.78 10.87 78.83
C ALA A 8 -14.79 10.71 77.68
N VAL A 9 -15.28 11.81 77.09
CA VAL A 9 -16.27 11.77 75.99
C VAL A 9 -15.60 11.46 74.65
N LEU A 10 -14.33 11.83 74.44
CA LEU A 10 -13.62 11.59 73.17
C LEU A 10 -13.21 10.11 72.98
N ILE A 11 -12.94 9.39 74.07
CA ILE A 11 -12.54 7.97 74.00
C ILE A 11 -13.76 7.06 73.71
N PHE A 12 -14.94 7.39 74.22
CA PHE A 12 -16.16 6.60 73.98
C PHE A 12 -16.69 6.72 72.54
N VAL A 13 -16.49 7.87 71.87
CA VAL A 13 -16.94 8.05 70.48
C VAL A 13 -16.01 7.32 69.49
N LEU A 14 -14.71 7.24 69.76
CA LEU A 14 -13.78 6.52 68.88
C LEU A 14 -13.89 4.99 68.97
N ALA A 15 -14.27 4.43 70.12
CA ALA A 15 -14.49 3.00 70.29
C ALA A 15 -15.80 2.49 69.63
N LEU A 16 -16.83 3.33 69.53
CA LEU A 16 -18.09 2.98 68.87
C LEU A 16 -18.03 3.12 67.34
N VAL A 17 -17.19 4.00 66.81
CA VAL A 17 -16.95 4.09 65.34
C VAL A 17 -16.13 2.90 64.84
N TRP A 18 -15.22 2.35 65.66
CA TRP A 18 -14.39 1.22 65.22
C TRP A 18 -15.11 -0.14 65.26
N HIS A 19 -16.17 -0.29 66.06
CA HIS A 19 -16.97 -1.53 66.12
C HIS A 19 -18.21 -1.54 65.22
N TYR A 20 -18.62 -0.41 64.64
CA TYR A 20 -19.78 -0.34 63.72
C TYR A 20 -19.43 -0.40 62.22
N SER A 21 -18.16 -0.56 61.85
CA SER A 21 -17.75 -0.77 60.45
C SER A 21 -17.27 -2.20 60.13
N PHE A 22 -17.35 -3.12 61.10
CA PHE A 22 -17.06 -4.54 60.91
C PHE A 22 -18.35 -5.36 60.96
N GLY A 23 -18.94 -5.61 59.80
CA GLY A 23 -19.99 -6.62 59.67
C GLY A 23 -21.18 -6.13 58.87
N LEU A 24 -21.08 -6.25 57.54
CA LEU A 24 -22.14 -6.70 56.63
C LEU A 24 -21.64 -6.53 55.19
N LEU A 25 -21.32 -7.66 54.57
CA LEU A 25 -21.48 -8.02 53.15
C LEU A 25 -20.34 -8.96 52.70
N GLY A 26 -20.36 -10.16 53.28
CA GLY A 26 -19.90 -11.36 52.59
C GLY A 26 -20.85 -11.63 51.42
N GLY A 27 -20.53 -11.06 50.26
CA GLY A 27 -21.17 -11.32 48.98
C GLY A 27 -20.08 -11.64 47.97
N ARG A 28 -19.89 -12.93 47.72
CA ARG A 28 -18.88 -13.50 46.82
C ARG A 28 -19.25 -13.20 45.36
N ASN A 29 -19.13 -11.95 44.95
CA ASN A 29 -19.17 -11.58 43.56
C ASN A 29 -17.81 -11.93 42.95
N ARG A 30 -17.79 -13.03 42.18
CA ARG A 30 -16.79 -13.20 41.12
C ARG A 30 -16.86 -11.93 40.28
N ALA A 31 -15.96 -10.99 40.53
CA ALA A 31 -15.55 -10.04 39.53
C ALA A 31 -14.96 -10.90 38.41
N GLY A 32 -15.81 -11.29 37.47
CA GLY A 32 -15.35 -11.68 36.16
C GLY A 32 -14.43 -10.57 35.74
N SER A 33 -13.14 -10.88 35.65
CA SER A 33 -12.24 -10.12 34.81
C SER A 33 -12.88 -10.21 33.43
N SER A 34 -13.75 -9.25 33.11
CA SER A 34 -13.97 -8.87 31.74
C SER A 34 -12.58 -8.44 31.30
N ARG A 35 -11.83 -9.40 30.75
CA ARG A 35 -10.80 -9.08 29.80
C ARG A 35 -11.54 -8.24 28.79
N GLU A 36 -11.34 -6.93 28.90
CA GLU A 36 -11.51 -6.04 27.77
C GLU A 36 -10.92 -6.82 26.59
N PRO A 37 -11.68 -7.09 25.52
CA PRO A 37 -11.13 -7.81 24.40
C PRO A 37 -9.89 -7.02 24.02
N LYS A 38 -8.71 -7.64 24.15
CA LYS A 38 -7.45 -7.02 23.71
C LYS A 38 -7.79 -6.51 22.31
N LYS A 39 -7.85 -5.18 22.12
CA LYS A 39 -7.99 -4.62 20.78
C LYS A 39 -6.90 -5.32 20.00
N ASN A 40 -7.27 -6.22 19.09
CA ASN A 40 -6.34 -6.89 18.21
C ASN A 40 -5.81 -5.76 17.35
N LEU A 41 -4.74 -5.11 17.81
CA LEU A 41 -4.19 -3.95 17.15
C LEU A 41 -3.59 -4.48 15.87
N HIS A 42 -4.31 -4.30 14.76
CA HIS A 42 -3.80 -4.56 13.42
C HIS A 42 -2.52 -3.73 13.26
N LYS A 43 -1.37 -4.38 13.47
CA LYS A 43 -0.09 -3.71 13.44
C LYS A 43 0.27 -3.48 11.98
N THR A 44 0.36 -2.22 11.57
CA THR A 44 0.92 -1.86 10.27
C THR A 44 2.37 -2.34 10.22
N ILE A 45 2.72 -2.99 9.11
CA ILE A 45 4.10 -3.32 8.75
C ILE A 45 4.41 -2.55 7.47
N VAL A 46 5.57 -1.93 7.42
CA VAL A 46 6.03 -1.20 6.24
C VAL A 46 7.01 -2.09 5.49
N TYR A 47 6.75 -2.33 4.22
CA TYR A 47 7.62 -3.08 3.33
C TYR A 47 8.29 -2.14 2.34
N THR A 48 9.55 -2.39 2.01
CA THR A 48 10.31 -1.54 1.06
C THR A 48 11.01 -2.41 0.04
N TYR A 49 11.02 -1.97 -1.21
CA TYR A 49 11.93 -2.47 -2.23
C TYR A 49 12.00 -1.51 -3.42
N GLY A 50 13.21 -1.18 -3.87
CA GLY A 50 13.40 -0.28 -5.02
C GLY A 50 12.70 1.06 -4.81
N LEU A 51 11.88 1.45 -5.78
CA LEU A 51 11.08 2.69 -5.76
C LEU A 51 9.69 2.54 -5.14
N THR A 52 9.42 1.50 -4.35
CA THR A 52 8.10 1.25 -3.76
C THR A 52 8.17 0.99 -2.26
N ILE A 53 7.30 1.68 -1.52
CA ILE A 53 7.00 1.42 -0.12
C ILE A 53 5.55 0.93 -0.02
N ALA A 54 5.31 -0.09 0.80
CA ALA A 54 3.96 -0.62 1.05
C ALA A 54 3.65 -0.61 2.55
N GLU A 55 2.63 0.16 2.95
CA GLU A 55 2.06 0.12 4.29
C GLU A 55 0.94 -0.94 4.32
N VAL A 56 1.12 -2.01 5.10
CA VAL A 56 0.21 -3.17 5.07
C VAL A 56 -0.28 -3.50 6.47
N LYS A 57 -1.59 -3.71 6.61
CA LYS A 57 -2.18 -4.38 7.78
C LYS A 57 -2.74 -5.72 7.34
N ARG A 58 -2.45 -6.75 8.13
CA ARG A 58 -2.99 -8.09 7.94
C ARG A 58 -3.92 -8.46 9.08
N GLU A 59 -4.89 -9.31 8.79
CA GLU A 59 -5.72 -9.94 9.80
C GLU A 59 -4.92 -11.01 10.56
N PRO A 60 -4.96 -11.03 11.91
CA PRO A 60 -4.12 -11.93 12.70
C PRO A 60 -4.35 -13.42 12.47
N PHE A 61 -5.56 -13.82 12.06
CA PHE A 61 -5.95 -15.23 12.03
C PHE A 61 -5.69 -15.91 10.68
N ASN A 62 -6.02 -15.27 9.56
CA ASN A 62 -5.86 -15.83 8.20
C ASN A 62 -4.68 -15.21 7.44
N GLY A 63 -4.11 -14.10 7.93
CA GLY A 63 -3.03 -13.37 7.23
C GLY A 63 -3.48 -12.53 6.03
N ASN A 64 -4.79 -12.42 5.79
CA ASN A 64 -5.34 -11.64 4.69
C ASN A 64 -5.02 -10.16 4.86
N ILE A 65 -4.76 -9.47 3.75
CA ILE A 65 -4.53 -8.03 3.75
C ILE A 65 -5.86 -7.34 4.01
N THR A 66 -5.96 -6.64 5.13
CA THR A 66 -7.12 -5.81 5.43
C THR A 66 -6.89 -4.39 4.92
N TYR A 67 -5.67 -3.86 5.02
CA TYR A 67 -5.28 -2.55 4.51
C TYR A 67 -4.00 -2.66 3.69
N CYS A 68 -3.97 -2.03 2.52
CA CYS A 68 -2.72 -1.74 1.84
C CYS A 68 -2.73 -0.33 1.26
N LYS A 69 -1.61 0.36 1.41
CA LYS A 69 -1.30 1.61 0.72
C LYS A 69 0.09 1.50 0.13
N LEU A 70 0.20 1.67 -1.18
CA LEU A 70 1.48 1.77 -1.85
C LEU A 70 1.88 3.24 -1.95
N ILE A 71 3.18 3.49 -1.90
CA ILE A 71 3.79 4.80 -2.05
C ILE A 71 4.90 4.64 -3.09
N GLU A 72 4.76 5.38 -4.18
CA GLU A 72 5.80 5.54 -5.20
C GLU A 72 6.89 6.50 -4.71
N LEU A 73 8.14 6.14 -4.99
CA LEU A 73 9.31 7.00 -4.86
C LEU A 73 9.75 7.46 -6.25
N LYS A 74 10.09 8.73 -6.42
CA LYS A 74 10.68 9.22 -7.67
C LYS A 74 12.18 8.97 -7.74
N THR A 75 12.84 8.99 -6.59
CA THR A 75 14.29 8.79 -6.44
C THR A 75 14.57 8.02 -5.15
N GLY A 76 15.73 7.37 -5.08
CA GLY A 76 16.15 6.65 -3.87
C GLY A 76 16.18 7.51 -2.60
N ASP A 77 16.56 8.78 -2.74
CA ASP A 77 16.68 9.73 -1.63
C ASP A 77 15.36 10.02 -0.89
N GLU A 78 14.21 9.83 -1.56
CA GLU A 78 12.90 10.04 -0.95
C GLU A 78 12.57 8.98 0.10
N CYS A 79 13.14 7.77 -0.02
CA CYS A 79 12.84 6.67 0.89
C CYS A 79 13.15 7.04 2.35
N THR A 80 14.34 7.58 2.60
CA THR A 80 14.77 7.94 3.97
C THR A 80 13.86 9.00 4.57
N LYS A 81 13.51 10.04 3.80
CA LYS A 81 12.62 11.13 4.24
C LYS A 81 11.24 10.62 4.63
N ILE A 82 10.68 9.71 3.84
CA ILE A 82 9.36 9.13 4.14
C ILE A 82 9.42 8.25 5.39
N LEU A 83 10.49 7.49 5.56
CA LEU A 83 10.63 6.56 6.68
C LEU A 83 11.17 7.19 7.98
N GLU A 84 11.61 8.45 7.98
CA GLU A 84 12.07 9.17 9.18
C GLU A 84 11.02 9.16 10.29
N ASN A 85 9.77 9.42 9.95
CA ASN A 85 8.64 9.51 10.88
C ASN A 85 7.84 8.20 11.03
N VAL A 86 8.31 7.11 10.42
CA VAL A 86 7.63 5.81 10.48
C VAL A 86 8.09 5.05 11.72
N THR A 87 7.16 4.85 12.66
CA THR A 87 7.38 4.05 13.88
C THR A 87 7.03 2.57 13.71
N ALA A 88 6.35 2.22 12.61
CA ALA A 88 6.00 0.84 12.29
C ALA A 88 7.26 0.02 11.96
N PRO A 89 7.26 -1.31 12.24
CA PRO A 89 8.36 -2.17 11.82
C PRO A 89 8.55 -2.14 10.31
N ILE A 90 9.78 -1.88 9.87
CA ILE A 90 10.17 -1.86 8.46
C ILE A 90 10.75 -3.23 8.10
N ARG A 91 10.34 -3.78 6.95
CA ARG A 91 10.85 -5.04 6.40
C ARG A 91 11.25 -4.85 4.95
N HIS A 92 12.41 -5.34 4.57
CA HIS A 92 12.87 -5.27 3.18
C HIS A 92 12.48 -6.56 2.45
N LEU A 93 11.79 -6.44 1.33
CA LEU A 93 11.41 -7.57 0.48
C LEU A 93 12.43 -7.74 -0.64
N CYS A 94 12.45 -8.91 -1.28
CA CYS A 94 13.07 -9.04 -2.60
C CYS A 94 12.08 -8.55 -3.68
N ALA A 95 12.58 -8.24 -4.88
CA ALA A 95 11.77 -7.74 -6.01
C ALA A 95 10.49 -8.54 -6.22
N LYS A 96 10.62 -9.85 -6.45
CA LYS A 96 9.49 -10.74 -6.73
C LYS A 96 8.44 -10.75 -5.61
N LYS A 97 8.87 -10.67 -4.35
CA LYS A 97 7.95 -10.60 -3.20
C LYS A 97 7.23 -9.25 -3.14
N MET A 98 7.91 -8.16 -3.52
CA MET A 98 7.28 -6.84 -3.60
C MET A 98 6.26 -6.79 -4.74
N MET A 99 6.60 -7.28 -5.94
CA MET A 99 5.68 -7.32 -7.09
C MET A 99 4.43 -8.16 -6.75
N ASN A 100 4.59 -9.34 -6.16
CA ASN A 100 3.46 -10.14 -5.68
C ASN A 100 2.63 -9.43 -4.57
N LEU A 101 3.25 -8.57 -3.76
CA LEU A 101 2.54 -7.80 -2.74
C LEU A 101 1.72 -6.67 -3.39
N ILE A 102 2.25 -6.01 -4.42
CA ILE A 102 1.55 -4.98 -5.20
C ILE A 102 0.26 -5.55 -5.80
N VAL A 103 0.32 -6.75 -6.42
CA VAL A 103 -0.86 -7.45 -6.94
C VAL A 103 -1.88 -7.78 -5.83
N GLN A 104 -1.43 -8.20 -4.64
CA GLN A 104 -2.34 -8.42 -3.51
C GLN A 104 -2.98 -7.12 -3.00
N CYS A 105 -2.24 -6.00 -3.03
CA CYS A 105 -2.72 -4.70 -2.60
C CYS A 105 -3.80 -4.13 -3.51
N MET A 106 -3.74 -4.44 -4.80
CA MET A 106 -4.75 -4.09 -5.80
C MET A 106 -6.15 -4.61 -5.43
N ASN A 107 -6.22 -5.77 -4.76
CA ASN A 107 -7.45 -6.45 -4.38
C ASN A 107 -7.86 -6.23 -2.91
N SER A 108 -7.29 -5.23 -2.23
CA SER A 108 -7.53 -4.97 -0.79
C SER A 108 -8.92 -4.32 -0.55
N PRO A 109 -9.63 -4.65 0.55
CA PRO A 109 -10.99 -4.18 0.80
C PRO A 109 -11.11 -2.74 1.32
N ASN A 110 -10.00 -2.05 1.63
CA ASN A 110 -10.01 -0.74 2.28
C ASN A 110 -10.08 0.46 1.32
N GLU A 111 -10.55 0.23 0.09
CA GLU A 111 -10.72 1.30 -0.89
C GLU A 111 -12.04 2.01 -0.63
N GLY A 112 -11.94 3.13 0.08
CA GLY A 112 -13.05 4.02 0.39
C GLY A 112 -13.77 4.47 -0.88
N GLY A 113 -15.10 4.51 -0.79
CA GLY A 113 -16.01 4.66 -1.91
C GLY A 113 -15.76 5.87 -2.81
N VAL A 114 -16.20 5.70 -4.05
CA VAL A 114 -16.35 6.73 -5.08
C VAL A 114 -16.98 7.99 -4.47
N ASP A 115 -16.17 9.04 -4.28
CA ASP A 115 -16.73 10.38 -4.11
C ASP A 115 -17.44 10.72 -5.42
N ASN A 116 -18.78 10.69 -5.39
CA ASN A 116 -19.60 11.22 -6.47
C ASN A 116 -19.33 12.73 -6.57
N VAL A 117 -18.36 13.10 -7.40
CA VAL A 117 -18.20 14.46 -7.89
C VAL A 117 -18.31 14.37 -9.40
N GLY A 118 -19.53 14.66 -9.86
CA GLY A 118 -19.79 14.93 -11.26
C GLY A 118 -18.96 16.13 -11.70
N ASP A 119 -18.13 15.90 -12.73
CA ASP A 119 -17.71 16.95 -13.63
C ASP A 119 -17.30 16.29 -14.95
N ASP A 120 -18.29 16.11 -15.83
CA ASP A 120 -18.13 15.55 -17.18
C ASP A 120 -17.32 16.49 -18.11
N THR A 121 -16.75 17.59 -17.60
CA THR A 121 -15.82 18.44 -18.36
C THR A 121 -14.40 17.88 -18.46
N GLY A 122 -14.09 16.78 -17.74
CA GLY A 122 -12.76 16.16 -17.67
C GLY A 122 -12.28 15.39 -18.91
N PHE A 123 -13.13 15.20 -19.93
CA PHE A 123 -12.74 14.50 -21.17
C PHE A 123 -11.59 15.20 -21.90
N LEU A 124 -11.66 16.53 -22.06
CA LEU A 124 -10.61 17.29 -22.75
C LEU A 124 -9.35 17.44 -21.88
N ALA A 125 -9.51 17.55 -20.56
CA ALA A 125 -8.40 17.66 -19.62
C ALA A 125 -7.56 16.37 -19.56
N GLY A 126 -8.20 15.19 -19.57
CA GLY A 126 -7.51 13.89 -19.63
C GLY A 126 -6.69 13.71 -20.91
N LEU A 127 -7.23 14.14 -22.06
CA LEU A 127 -6.51 14.11 -23.33
C LEU A 127 -5.30 15.06 -23.37
N ILE A 128 -5.41 16.25 -22.76
CA ILE A 128 -4.28 17.21 -22.65
C ILE A 128 -3.24 16.72 -21.63
N SER A 129 -3.66 16.01 -20.58
CA SER A 129 -2.76 15.47 -19.54
C SER A 129 -2.21 14.07 -19.85
N GLY A 130 -2.61 13.45 -20.96
CA GLY A 130 -2.21 12.08 -21.29
C GLY A 130 -2.72 11.02 -20.31
N ILE A 131 -3.86 11.24 -19.66
CA ILE A 131 -4.56 10.30 -18.76
C ILE A 131 -5.86 9.85 -19.41
N TYR A 132 -6.11 8.54 -19.45
CA TYR A 132 -7.29 7.98 -20.08
C TYR A 132 -8.58 8.46 -19.38
N PRO A 133 -9.60 8.92 -20.13
CA PRO A 133 -10.86 9.38 -19.54
C PRO A 133 -11.50 8.36 -18.60
N GLY A 134 -12.06 8.83 -17.48
CA GLY A 134 -12.64 7.95 -16.47
C GLY A 134 -11.61 7.28 -15.53
N THR A 135 -10.31 7.49 -15.73
CA THR A 135 -9.23 6.95 -14.87
C THR A 135 -8.43 8.07 -14.21
N LYS A 136 -7.61 7.73 -13.20
CA LYS A 136 -6.67 8.65 -12.56
C LYS A 136 -5.22 8.20 -12.68
N TRP A 137 -4.97 6.93 -12.97
CA TRP A 137 -3.67 6.28 -13.01
C TRP A 137 -3.28 5.75 -14.40
N CYS A 138 -4.21 5.66 -15.36
CA CYS A 138 -3.88 5.14 -16.68
C CYS A 138 -3.36 6.23 -17.61
N GLY A 139 -2.04 6.46 -17.63
CA GLY A 139 -1.43 7.37 -18.59
C GLY A 139 0.00 7.79 -18.26
N ALA A 140 0.41 8.98 -18.72
CA ALA A 140 1.73 9.54 -18.45
C ALA A 140 1.84 10.06 -17.00
N GLY A 141 2.05 9.14 -16.06
CA GLY A 141 1.94 9.39 -14.62
C GLY A 141 0.48 9.29 -14.15
N HIS A 142 0.14 9.97 -13.06
CA HIS A 142 -1.20 9.94 -12.48
C HIS A 142 -1.66 11.32 -11.99
N ARG A 143 -2.98 11.52 -11.94
CA ARG A 143 -3.64 12.71 -11.37
C ARG A 143 -4.36 12.45 -10.04
N ALA A 144 -4.19 11.24 -9.49
CA ALA A 144 -4.76 10.83 -8.22
C ALA A 144 -4.24 11.69 -7.05
N LYS A 145 -5.15 12.12 -6.16
CA LYS A 145 -4.82 12.90 -4.95
C LYS A 145 -4.10 12.05 -3.89
N ASN A 146 -4.38 10.75 -3.87
CA ASN A 146 -3.77 9.78 -2.96
C ASN A 146 -3.94 8.36 -3.52
N TYR A 147 -3.31 7.36 -2.89
CA TYR A 147 -3.35 5.95 -3.34
C TYR A 147 -4.76 5.38 -3.53
N PHE A 148 -5.73 5.80 -2.72
CA PHE A 148 -7.11 5.31 -2.78
C PHE A 148 -8.00 6.11 -3.75
N ASP A 149 -7.46 7.16 -4.37
CA ASP A 149 -8.20 8.02 -5.29
C ASP A 149 -8.26 7.38 -6.68
N LEU A 150 -9.36 6.67 -6.95
CA LEU A 150 -9.63 6.02 -8.23
C LEU A 150 -10.67 6.79 -9.06
N GLY A 151 -10.65 6.56 -10.36
CA GLY A 151 -11.62 7.06 -11.33
C GLY A 151 -12.90 6.22 -11.39
N LEU A 152 -13.75 6.52 -12.37
CA LEU A 152 -15.01 5.81 -12.64
C LEU A 152 -14.75 4.38 -13.13
N GLU A 153 -13.70 4.18 -13.92
CA GLU A 153 -13.28 2.87 -14.42
C GLU A 153 -12.44 2.13 -13.37
N VAL A 154 -13.03 1.86 -12.20
CA VAL A 154 -12.34 1.40 -10.98
C VAL A 154 -11.39 0.23 -11.22
N GLU A 155 -11.85 -0.84 -11.87
CA GLU A 155 -11.04 -2.05 -12.08
C GLU A 155 -9.88 -1.82 -13.06
N LEU A 156 -10.10 -1.03 -14.10
CA LEU A 156 -9.01 -0.61 -15.01
C LEU A 156 -8.00 0.27 -14.27
N ASP A 157 -8.49 1.24 -13.50
CA ASP A 157 -7.65 2.20 -12.79
C ASP A 157 -6.80 1.53 -11.71
N LYS A 158 -7.32 0.46 -11.09
CA LYS A 158 -6.55 -0.43 -10.21
C LYS A 158 -5.39 -1.12 -10.94
N CYS A 159 -5.59 -1.63 -12.16
CA CYS A 159 -4.52 -2.23 -12.96
C CYS A 159 -3.40 -1.21 -13.21
N CYS A 160 -3.76 0.00 -13.64
CA CYS A 160 -2.79 1.06 -13.93
C CYS A 160 -2.07 1.54 -12.65
N ARG A 161 -2.80 1.73 -11.55
CA ARG A 161 -2.19 2.09 -10.27
C ARG A 161 -1.19 1.03 -9.79
N ALA A 162 -1.52 -0.26 -9.93
CA ALA A 162 -0.60 -1.33 -9.56
C ALA A 162 0.67 -1.30 -10.43
N HIS A 163 0.53 -1.09 -11.74
CA HIS A 163 1.63 -0.94 -12.68
C HIS A 163 2.52 0.27 -12.39
N ASP A 164 1.92 1.42 -12.10
CA ASP A 164 2.62 2.65 -11.70
C ASP A 164 3.48 2.44 -10.45
N HIS A 165 3.08 1.55 -9.54
CA HIS A 165 3.86 1.24 -8.34
C HIS A 165 4.92 0.15 -8.54
N CYS A 166 5.29 -0.18 -9.78
CA CYS A 166 6.38 -1.11 -10.05
C CYS A 166 7.69 -0.63 -9.38
N PRO A 167 8.36 -1.48 -8.57
CA PRO A 167 9.52 -1.05 -7.79
C PRO A 167 10.80 -0.88 -8.63
N ILE A 168 10.79 -1.42 -9.85
CA ILE A 168 11.88 -1.35 -10.81
C ILE A 168 11.29 -0.74 -12.07
N LYS A 169 11.62 0.52 -12.30
CA LYS A 169 11.20 1.27 -13.48
C LYS A 169 12.18 2.38 -13.79
N VAL A 170 12.15 2.93 -15.00
CA VAL A 170 12.92 4.11 -15.39
C VAL A 170 11.96 5.08 -16.05
N GLY A 171 11.79 6.25 -15.44
CA GLY A 171 10.94 7.31 -15.96
C GLY A 171 11.42 7.87 -17.30
N PRO A 172 10.61 8.70 -17.97
CA PRO A 172 10.97 9.29 -19.25
C PRO A 172 12.21 10.17 -19.12
N TRP A 173 13.12 10.06 -20.10
CA TRP A 173 14.40 10.79 -20.15
C TRP A 173 15.39 10.55 -19.00
N ALA A 174 15.06 9.64 -18.07
CA ALA A 174 15.85 9.35 -16.89
C ALA A 174 16.95 8.32 -17.15
N LEU A 175 17.99 8.37 -16.31
CA LEU A 175 19.01 7.33 -16.22
C LEU A 175 18.60 6.29 -15.18
N GLY A 176 18.92 5.03 -15.44
CA GLY A 176 18.69 3.94 -14.51
C GLY A 176 19.07 2.60 -15.11
N PHE A 177 19.49 1.68 -14.25
CA PHE A 177 19.83 0.30 -14.60
C PHE A 177 20.87 0.17 -15.73
N GLY A 178 21.88 1.04 -15.72
CA GLY A 178 22.98 1.04 -16.71
C GLY A 178 22.64 1.66 -18.07
N GLY A 179 21.45 2.23 -18.23
CA GLY A 179 21.00 2.85 -19.48
C GLY A 179 20.25 4.16 -19.27
N ARG A 180 19.88 4.80 -20.38
CA ARG A 180 18.99 5.97 -20.39
C ARG A 180 17.71 5.63 -21.14
N ASN A 181 16.57 5.92 -20.52
CA ASN A 181 15.28 5.83 -21.17
C ASN A 181 15.10 7.03 -22.10
N TRP A 182 15.27 6.82 -23.39
CA TRP A 182 15.03 7.83 -24.43
C TRP A 182 13.58 7.82 -24.95
N ALA A 183 12.63 7.31 -24.18
CA ALA A 183 11.22 7.42 -24.49
C ALA A 183 10.53 8.48 -23.62
N PHE A 184 9.37 8.92 -24.09
CA PHE A 184 8.46 9.80 -23.35
C PHE A 184 7.56 9.02 -22.36
N TYR A 185 7.75 7.71 -22.26
CA TYR A 185 7.01 6.82 -21.36
C TYR A 185 7.96 6.12 -20.39
N THR A 186 7.42 5.65 -19.27
CA THR A 186 8.17 4.86 -18.28
C THR A 186 8.41 3.44 -18.80
N ILE A 187 9.61 2.89 -18.56
CA ILE A 187 9.95 1.49 -18.82
C ILE A 187 9.96 0.76 -17.47
N SER A 188 9.13 -0.27 -17.31
CA SER A 188 8.96 -1.03 -16.06
C SER A 188 9.62 -2.41 -16.12
N HIS A 189 9.64 -3.13 -15.01
CA HIS A 189 10.10 -4.51 -14.96
C HIS A 189 9.15 -5.46 -15.70
N CYS A 190 9.68 -6.47 -16.38
CA CYS A 190 8.87 -7.38 -17.19
C CYS A 190 7.78 -8.11 -16.40
N ASP A 191 8.03 -8.49 -15.14
CA ASP A 191 6.99 -9.10 -14.30
C ASP A 191 5.84 -8.12 -13.99
N CYS A 192 6.13 -6.83 -13.82
CA CYS A 192 5.07 -5.81 -13.65
C CYS A 192 4.23 -5.68 -14.93
N ASP A 193 4.86 -5.74 -16.10
CA ASP A 193 4.16 -5.69 -17.39
C ASP A 193 3.34 -6.96 -17.64
N THR A 194 3.83 -8.14 -17.22
CA THR A 194 3.06 -9.39 -17.26
C THR A 194 1.84 -9.30 -16.33
N ASP A 195 2.00 -8.81 -15.10
CA ASP A 195 0.89 -8.63 -14.15
C ASP A 195 -0.13 -7.61 -14.69
N PHE A 196 0.35 -6.53 -15.31
CA PHE A 196 -0.49 -5.52 -15.95
C PHE A 196 -1.29 -6.09 -17.13
N PHE A 197 -0.65 -6.85 -18.01
CA PHE A 197 -1.30 -7.56 -19.11
C PHE A 197 -2.44 -8.44 -18.60
N ASN A 198 -2.16 -9.27 -17.59
CA ASN A 198 -3.13 -10.19 -17.01
C ASN A 198 -4.30 -9.44 -16.36
N CYS A 199 -4.02 -8.36 -15.63
CA CYS A 199 -5.06 -7.54 -15.02
C CYS A 199 -6.01 -6.96 -16.08
N LEU A 200 -5.48 -6.33 -17.14
CA LEU A 200 -6.29 -5.80 -18.24
C LEU A 200 -7.11 -6.92 -18.92
N ALA A 201 -6.50 -8.09 -19.11
CA ALA A 201 -7.17 -9.25 -19.70
C ALA A 201 -8.30 -9.82 -18.82
N GLU A 202 -8.32 -9.54 -17.52
CA GLU A 202 -9.41 -9.92 -16.62
C GLU A 202 -10.55 -8.88 -16.62
N VAL A 203 -10.25 -7.59 -16.77
CA VAL A 203 -11.25 -6.50 -16.75
C VAL A 203 -12.14 -6.52 -18.00
N ASP A 204 -13.43 -6.82 -17.85
CA ASP A 204 -14.37 -6.98 -18.98
C ASP A 204 -15.02 -5.67 -19.43
N ASN A 205 -14.22 -4.68 -19.87
CA ASN A 205 -14.72 -3.42 -20.45
C ASN A 205 -13.86 -2.95 -21.63
N GLN A 206 -14.42 -2.11 -22.50
CA GLN A 206 -13.72 -1.62 -23.71
C GLN A 206 -12.52 -0.72 -23.38
N ALA A 207 -12.57 -0.03 -22.24
CA ALA A 207 -11.49 0.84 -21.78
C ALA A 207 -10.19 0.04 -21.52
N ALA A 208 -10.29 -1.12 -20.85
CA ALA A 208 -9.15 -1.99 -20.60
C ALA A 208 -8.54 -2.54 -21.89
N ASP A 209 -9.37 -2.92 -22.86
CA ASP A 209 -8.89 -3.35 -24.17
C ASP A 209 -8.13 -2.24 -24.90
N THR A 210 -8.64 -1.02 -24.84
CA THR A 210 -8.00 0.15 -25.47
C THR A 210 -6.62 0.40 -24.86
N ILE A 211 -6.52 0.35 -23.53
CA ILE A 211 -5.24 0.50 -22.82
C ILE A 211 -4.28 -0.65 -23.16
N GLY A 212 -4.77 -1.89 -23.20
CA GLY A 212 -3.97 -3.06 -23.53
C GLY A 212 -3.39 -3.00 -24.95
N VAL A 213 -4.23 -2.66 -25.94
CA VAL A 213 -3.79 -2.46 -27.33
C VAL A 213 -2.79 -1.31 -27.42
N LEU A 214 -3.07 -0.18 -26.77
CA LEU A 214 -2.17 0.98 -26.80
C LEU A 214 -0.78 0.64 -26.23
N TYR A 215 -0.72 0.03 -25.05
CA TYR A 215 0.54 -0.26 -24.36
C TYR A 215 1.34 -1.37 -25.07
N PHE A 216 0.72 -2.53 -25.31
CA PHE A 216 1.42 -3.73 -25.79
C PHE A 216 1.54 -3.81 -27.31
N ASN A 217 0.57 -3.30 -28.07
CA ASN A 217 0.57 -3.44 -29.54
C ASN A 217 1.03 -2.18 -30.27
N THR A 218 0.55 -1.01 -29.83
CA THR A 218 0.85 0.27 -30.51
C THR A 218 2.18 0.86 -30.06
N MET A 219 2.36 1.08 -28.75
CA MET A 219 3.58 1.65 -28.20
C MET A 219 4.72 0.63 -28.12
N LYS A 220 4.36 -0.66 -27.94
CA LYS A 220 5.30 -1.77 -27.75
C LYS A 220 6.35 -1.44 -26.70
N VAL A 221 5.89 -0.96 -25.55
CA VAL A 221 6.77 -0.53 -24.46
C VAL A 221 7.69 -1.69 -24.08
N PRO A 222 9.03 -1.52 -24.14
CA PRO A 222 9.94 -2.55 -23.68
C PRO A 222 9.90 -2.64 -22.15
N CYS A 223 10.37 -3.77 -21.62
CA CYS A 223 10.49 -3.99 -20.18
C CYS A 223 11.93 -4.33 -19.78
N LEU A 224 12.24 -4.17 -18.49
CA LEU A 224 13.55 -4.49 -17.91
C LEU A 224 13.52 -5.85 -17.23
N ARG A 225 14.60 -6.61 -17.40
CA ARG A 225 14.80 -7.88 -16.67
C ARG A 225 16.28 -8.09 -16.38
N GLU A 226 16.55 -8.66 -15.23
CA GLU A 226 17.89 -9.03 -14.78
C GLU A 226 18.46 -10.21 -15.56
N SER A 227 19.79 -10.30 -15.63
CA SER A 227 20.43 -11.55 -16.08
C SER A 227 20.20 -12.67 -15.07
N PRO A 228 20.15 -13.95 -15.48
CA PRO A 228 19.83 -15.07 -14.58
C PRO A 228 20.70 -15.21 -13.32
N GLN A 229 21.91 -14.64 -13.33
CA GLN A 229 22.87 -14.68 -12.23
C GLN A 229 22.59 -13.61 -11.16
N VAL A 230 21.82 -12.58 -11.48
CA VAL A 230 21.59 -11.42 -10.61
C VAL A 230 20.42 -11.71 -9.68
N LYS A 231 20.65 -11.59 -8.37
CA LYS A 231 19.60 -11.73 -7.36
C LYS A 231 19.10 -10.37 -6.90
N LEU A 232 17.84 -10.07 -7.21
CA LEU A 232 17.16 -8.82 -6.86
C LEU A 232 16.64 -8.83 -5.41
N CYS A 233 17.55 -8.81 -4.43
CA CYS A 233 17.24 -8.77 -3.00
C CYS A 233 18.14 -7.77 -2.25
N PRO A 234 17.66 -7.17 -1.14
CA PRO A 234 18.50 -6.41 -0.22
C PRO A 234 19.71 -7.23 0.27
N PRO A 235 20.86 -6.59 0.53
CA PRO A 235 22.00 -7.25 1.17
C PRO A 235 21.60 -7.76 2.56
N ALA A 236 21.98 -9.01 2.87
CA ALA A 236 21.56 -9.67 4.12
C ALA A 236 22.07 -8.97 5.40
N THR A 237 23.14 -8.18 5.28
CA THR A 237 23.82 -7.48 6.38
C THR A 237 23.58 -5.98 6.40
N SER A 238 22.74 -5.43 5.52
CA SER A 238 22.51 -3.98 5.48
C SER A 238 21.74 -3.52 6.71
N SER A 239 22.26 -2.49 7.39
CA SER A 239 21.59 -1.78 8.48
C SER A 239 20.82 -0.55 8.00
N GLU A 240 20.81 -0.28 6.69
CA GLU A 240 20.12 0.87 6.12
C GLU A 240 18.59 0.70 6.22
N ARG A 241 17.87 1.80 6.43
CA ARG A 241 16.39 1.78 6.34
C ARG A 241 15.87 1.55 4.93
N CYS A 242 16.71 1.80 3.91
CA CYS A 242 16.35 1.77 2.50
C CYS A 242 17.43 1.08 1.64
N PRO A 243 17.76 -0.20 1.90
CA PRO A 243 18.93 -0.87 1.33
C PRO A 243 18.86 -1.13 -0.19
N THR A 244 17.75 -0.76 -0.81
CA THR A 244 17.48 -0.97 -2.24
C THR A 244 17.03 0.30 -2.96
N ALA A 245 17.04 1.45 -2.27
CA ALA A 245 16.58 2.71 -2.82
C ALA A 245 17.44 3.20 -4.01
N HIS A 246 18.74 2.86 -4.01
CA HIS A 246 19.70 3.22 -5.06
C HIS A 246 20.00 2.08 -6.04
N LEU A 247 19.15 1.04 -6.11
CA LEU A 247 19.39 -0.08 -7.04
C LEU A 247 19.48 0.37 -8.51
N GLN A 248 18.77 1.44 -8.88
CA GLN A 248 18.81 2.03 -10.22
C GLN A 248 20.22 2.49 -10.61
N ASP A 249 21.04 2.91 -9.65
CA ASP A 249 22.40 3.43 -9.88
C ASP A 249 23.46 2.32 -9.91
N MET A 250 23.14 1.16 -9.31
CA MET A 250 24.12 0.09 -9.06
C MET A 250 23.96 -1.12 -9.97
N LEU A 251 22.76 -1.37 -10.49
CA LEU A 251 22.46 -2.55 -11.31
C LEU A 251 22.49 -2.20 -12.80
N VAL A 252 22.73 -3.22 -13.62
CA VAL A 252 22.51 -3.16 -15.06
C VAL A 252 21.44 -4.19 -15.40
N LEU A 253 20.36 -3.75 -16.03
CA LEU A 253 19.28 -4.62 -16.51
C LEU A 253 19.23 -4.61 -18.03
N ASN A 254 18.76 -5.70 -18.61
CA ASN A 254 18.59 -5.81 -20.05
C ASN A 254 17.18 -5.35 -20.44
N SER A 255 17.08 -4.67 -21.58
CA SER A 255 15.80 -4.26 -22.17
C SER A 255 15.29 -5.36 -23.09
N PHE A 256 14.02 -5.73 -22.94
CA PHE A 256 13.34 -6.73 -23.75
C PHE A 256 12.12 -6.11 -24.42
N GLN A 257 11.83 -6.52 -25.65
CA GLN A 257 10.58 -6.17 -26.32
C GLN A 257 9.42 -6.91 -25.64
N PRO A 258 8.20 -6.34 -25.63
CA PRO A 258 7.04 -7.02 -25.07
C PRO A 258 6.81 -8.34 -25.81
N GLU A 259 6.69 -9.42 -25.04
CA GLU A 259 6.51 -10.78 -25.57
C GLU A 259 5.05 -11.06 -26.00
N TYR A 260 4.11 -10.20 -25.58
CA TYR A 260 2.67 -10.42 -25.70
C TYR A 260 2.01 -9.52 -26.74
N VAL A 261 0.97 -10.05 -27.38
CA VAL A 261 0.02 -9.27 -28.19
C VAL A 261 -1.30 -9.23 -27.41
N PHE A 262 -1.81 -8.03 -27.18
CA PHE A 262 -3.09 -7.83 -26.51
C PHE A 262 -4.24 -7.97 -27.51
N TYR A 263 -5.28 -8.75 -27.16
CA TYR A 263 -6.45 -8.96 -28.01
C TYR A 263 -7.70 -8.41 -27.35
N GLU A 264 -8.50 -7.68 -28.13
CA GLU A 264 -9.80 -7.19 -27.67
C GLU A 264 -10.77 -8.35 -27.42
N LYS A 265 -11.60 -8.21 -26.40
CA LYS A 265 -12.61 -9.22 -26.05
C LYS A 265 -13.81 -9.12 -26.98
N ASN A 266 -14.29 -10.26 -27.46
CA ASN A 266 -15.48 -10.31 -28.30
C ASN A 266 -16.76 -10.17 -27.46
N ARG A 267 -17.23 -8.94 -27.27
CA ARG A 267 -18.41 -8.59 -26.46
C ARG A 267 -19.75 -8.78 -27.18
N THR A 268 -19.75 -9.32 -28.41
CA THR A 268 -20.98 -9.52 -29.21
C THR A 268 -21.84 -10.72 -28.78
N ARG A 269 -21.42 -11.49 -27.77
CA ARG A 269 -22.26 -12.54 -27.17
C ARG A 269 -22.86 -12.05 -25.85
N PRO A 270 -24.20 -11.94 -25.73
CA PRO A 270 -24.82 -11.75 -24.42
C PRO A 270 -24.51 -12.97 -23.54
N ARG A 271 -24.20 -12.72 -22.26
CA ARG A 271 -24.03 -13.75 -21.24
C ARG A 271 -25.37 -14.39 -20.88
#